data_AF-R4LLY1-F1
#
_entry.id   AF-R4LLY1-F1
#
_cell.length_a   1.000
_cell.length_b   1.000
_cell.length_c   1.000
_cell.angle_alpha   90.00
_cell.angle_beta   90.00
_cell.angle_gamma   90.00
#
_symmetry.space_group_name_H-M   'P 1'
#
loop_
_entity.id
_entity.type
_entity.pdbx_description
1 polymer ?
#
loop_
_entity_poly.entity_id
_entity_poly.type
_entity_poly.pdbx_seq_one_letter_code
_entity_poly.pdbx_strand_id
1 'polypeptide(L)'
;MDVIGAGFGRTGTLSLKTALEQLGFGPCMHMLPLLDDPGRAALFQRAADGDGHALGKALAGCRSTVDWPGTFFWRELVAAHPDAKVILTVRDPGKWYESACNTIFQAAQHAPAGVEVQVGMTHRIVWEGTFGGRFTDRDHAIRVFEEHNAAVRREVPADRLLEFEVKDGWAPLCEFLGVPVPGTDFPRTNDSAAFQERLSVRTR
;
A
#
# COMPACT_ATOMS: atom_id res chain seq x y z
N MET A 1 6.12 14.76 -3.25
CA MET A 1 5.09 13.87 -2.71
C MET A 1 4.69 14.43 -1.36
N ASP A 2 3.40 14.44 -1.07
CA ASP A 2 2.81 15.12 0.09
C ASP A 2 2.43 14.14 1.20
N VAL A 3 1.98 12.93 0.82
CA VAL A 3 1.57 11.88 1.75
C VAL A 3 2.17 10.53 1.39
N ILE A 4 2.78 9.86 2.38
CA ILE A 4 3.37 8.53 2.27
C ILE A 4 2.57 7.55 3.12
N GLY A 5 1.93 6.58 2.49
CA GLY A 5 1.28 5.45 3.15
C GLY A 5 2.28 4.34 3.41
N ALA A 6 2.55 4.09 4.69
CA ALA A 6 3.48 3.06 5.13
C ALA A 6 2.77 1.77 5.59
N GLY A 7 1.44 1.69 5.46
CA GLY A 7 0.71 0.46 5.80
C GLY A 7 0.70 -0.55 4.66
N PHE A 8 0.79 -1.84 5.03
CA PHE A 8 0.70 -2.94 4.08
C PHE A 8 -0.68 -3.02 3.42
N GLY A 9 -0.75 -3.72 2.28
CA GLY A 9 -2.03 -4.09 1.70
C GLY A 9 -2.94 -4.81 2.71
N ARG A 10 -4.26 -4.65 2.52
CA ARG A 10 -5.33 -5.21 3.36
C ARG A 10 -5.49 -4.57 4.75
N THR A 11 -4.93 -3.38 4.99
CA THR A 11 -5.22 -2.51 6.16
C THR A 11 -6.21 -1.38 5.82
N GLY A 12 -6.86 -1.44 4.65
CA GLY A 12 -7.79 -0.39 4.19
C GLY A 12 -7.17 0.65 3.25
N THR A 13 -6.01 0.35 2.69
CA THR A 13 -5.26 1.21 1.76
C THR A 13 -6.07 1.76 0.58
N LEU A 14 -7.01 0.99 0.01
CA LEU A 14 -7.84 1.47 -1.09
C LEU A 14 -8.85 2.54 -0.65
N SER A 15 -9.44 2.38 0.54
CA SER A 15 -10.29 3.43 1.13
C SER A 15 -9.47 4.69 1.38
N LEU A 16 -8.26 4.54 1.92
CA LEU A 16 -7.33 5.65 2.12
C LEU A 16 -6.92 6.31 0.80
N LYS A 17 -6.64 5.54 -0.26
CA LYS A 17 -6.36 6.07 -1.62
C LYS A 17 -7.49 7.00 -2.06
N THR A 18 -8.73 6.51 -2.01
CA THR A 18 -9.91 7.29 -2.41
C THR A 18 -10.06 8.54 -1.54
N ALA A 19 -9.86 8.43 -0.22
CA ALA A 19 -9.94 9.56 0.70
C ALA A 19 -8.88 10.63 0.38
N LEU A 20 -7.62 10.23 0.17
CA LEU A 20 -6.53 11.14 -0.19
C LEU A 20 -6.79 11.85 -1.53
N GLU A 21 -7.33 11.15 -2.52
CA GLU A 21 -7.68 11.76 -3.80
C GLU A 21 -8.83 12.78 -3.64
N GLN A 22 -9.85 12.49 -2.83
CA GLN A 22 -10.93 13.43 -2.52
C GLN A 22 -10.43 14.67 -1.76
N LEU A 23 -9.45 14.50 -0.88
CA LEU A 23 -8.84 15.60 -0.11
C LEU A 23 -7.80 16.40 -0.91
N GLY A 24 -7.61 16.11 -2.20
CA GLY A 24 -6.69 16.87 -3.06
C GLY A 24 -5.23 16.45 -2.95
N PHE A 25 -4.94 15.27 -2.37
CA PHE A 25 -3.61 14.65 -2.33
C PHE A 25 -3.41 13.60 -3.43
N GLY A 26 -4.27 13.62 -4.46
CA GLY A 26 -4.16 12.80 -5.66
C GLY A 26 -3.27 13.44 -6.75
N PRO A 27 -2.79 12.66 -7.74
CA PRO A 27 -2.98 11.23 -7.91
C PRO A 27 -2.29 10.40 -6.83
N CYS A 28 -2.95 9.35 -6.34
CA CYS A 28 -2.43 8.46 -5.31
C CYS A 28 -2.02 7.10 -5.91
N MET A 29 -0.73 6.74 -5.77
CA MET A 29 -0.21 5.44 -6.19
C MET A 29 -0.75 4.31 -5.30
N HIS A 30 -1.11 3.18 -5.93
CA HIS A 30 -1.60 1.95 -5.28
C HIS A 30 -1.31 0.75 -6.20
N MET A 31 -1.32 -0.48 -5.68
CA MET A 31 -1.17 -1.71 -6.46
C MET A 31 -2.15 -1.84 -7.64
N LEU A 32 -3.42 -1.41 -7.49
CA LEU A 32 -4.46 -1.72 -8.47
C LEU A 32 -4.18 -1.14 -9.88
N PRO A 33 -3.81 0.15 -10.03
CA PRO A 33 -3.38 0.68 -11.32
C PRO A 33 -2.24 -0.08 -12.00
N LEU A 34 -1.35 -0.76 -11.25
CA LEU A 34 -0.21 -1.47 -11.82
C LEU A 34 -0.58 -2.77 -12.52
N LEU A 35 -1.77 -3.30 -12.26
CA LEU A 35 -2.27 -4.47 -12.97
C LEU A 35 -2.36 -4.20 -14.49
N ASP A 36 -2.66 -2.96 -14.87
CA ASP A 36 -2.85 -2.54 -16.26
C ASP A 36 -1.66 -1.69 -16.80
N ASP A 37 -0.57 -1.57 -16.03
CA ASP A 37 0.60 -0.76 -16.38
C ASP A 37 1.91 -1.56 -16.16
N PRO A 38 2.23 -2.49 -17.07
CA PRO A 38 3.46 -3.30 -16.97
C PRO A 38 4.73 -2.44 -17.02
N GLY A 39 4.70 -1.29 -17.70
CA GLY A 39 5.83 -0.38 -17.77
C GLY A 39 6.18 0.21 -16.40
N ARG A 40 5.17 0.68 -15.66
CA ARG A 40 5.36 1.17 -14.29
C ARG A 40 5.66 0.04 -13.30
N ALA A 41 5.06 -1.14 -13.47
CA ALA A 41 5.41 -2.32 -12.67
C ALA A 41 6.89 -2.70 -12.82
N ALA A 42 7.43 -2.66 -14.05
CA ALA A 42 8.84 -2.92 -14.31
C ALA A 42 9.77 -1.86 -13.66
N LEU A 43 9.35 -0.60 -13.57
CA LEU A 43 10.10 0.43 -12.86
C LEU A 43 10.19 0.15 -11.36
N PHE A 44 9.09 -0.29 -10.73
CA PHE A 44 9.11 -0.68 -9.33
C PHE A 44 9.97 -1.93 -9.08
N GLN A 45 9.93 -2.92 -9.97
CA GLN A 45 10.82 -4.07 -9.87
C GLN A 45 12.29 -3.66 -9.94
N ARG A 46 12.67 -2.84 -10.93
CA ARG A 46 14.04 -2.29 -11.04
C ARG A 46 14.46 -1.50 -9.81
N ALA A 47 13.56 -0.72 -9.22
CA ALA A 47 13.82 -0.01 -7.98
C ALA A 47 14.14 -0.99 -6.83
N ALA A 48 13.39 -2.10 -6.73
CA ALA A 48 13.66 -3.14 -5.75
C ALA A 48 14.98 -3.91 -6.02
N ASP A 49 15.48 -3.86 -7.24
CA ASP A 49 16.79 -4.40 -7.64
C ASP A 49 17.94 -3.39 -7.47
N GLY A 50 17.68 -2.22 -6.86
CA GLY A 50 18.69 -1.23 -6.49
C GLY A 50 18.79 -0.02 -7.41
N ASP A 51 17.94 0.08 -8.45
CA ASP A 51 17.88 1.27 -9.30
C ASP A 51 17.05 2.38 -8.66
N GLY A 52 17.68 3.21 -7.82
CA GLY A 52 17.03 4.34 -7.15
C GLY A 52 16.41 5.36 -8.11
N HIS A 53 16.89 5.47 -9.36
CA HIS A 53 16.29 6.36 -10.35
C HIS A 53 14.95 5.81 -10.88
N ALA A 54 14.81 4.49 -10.95
CA ALA A 54 13.56 3.85 -11.35
C ALA A 54 12.42 4.14 -10.36
N LEU A 55 12.70 4.27 -9.05
CA LEU A 55 11.70 4.62 -8.04
C LEU A 55 11.07 5.99 -8.31
N GLY A 56 11.90 7.00 -8.58
CA GLY A 56 11.42 8.34 -8.91
C GLY A 56 10.58 8.37 -10.18
N LYS A 57 10.94 7.57 -11.20
CA LYS A 57 10.14 7.41 -12.43
C LYS A 57 8.81 6.68 -12.18
N ALA A 58 8.83 5.62 -11.37
CA ALA A 58 7.64 4.85 -11.04
C ALA A 58 6.57 5.72 -10.35
N LEU A 59 7.01 6.65 -9.49
CA LEU A 59 6.17 7.55 -8.72
C LEU A 59 5.99 8.93 -9.35
N ALA A 60 6.50 9.15 -10.57
CA ALA A 60 6.39 10.44 -11.24
C ALA A 60 4.91 10.88 -11.39
N GLY A 61 4.63 12.13 -11.01
CA GLY A 61 3.29 12.71 -11.03
C GLY A 61 2.38 12.33 -9.86
N CYS A 62 2.81 11.44 -8.97
CA CYS A 62 2.02 11.06 -7.79
C CYS A 62 2.25 12.05 -6.65
N ARG A 63 1.13 12.52 -6.06
CA ARG A 63 1.17 13.36 -4.86
C ARG A 63 1.10 12.55 -3.58
N SER A 64 0.62 11.31 -3.66
CA SER A 64 0.66 10.37 -2.55
C SER A 64 0.88 8.94 -3.03
N THR A 65 1.24 8.05 -2.10
CA THR A 65 1.32 6.60 -2.33
C THR A 65 0.76 5.86 -1.13
N VAL A 66 0.07 4.76 -1.35
CA VAL A 66 -0.38 3.82 -0.32
C VAL A 66 -0.27 2.40 -0.87
N ASP A 67 -0.41 1.38 -0.01
CA ASP A 67 -0.28 -0.02 -0.41
C ASP A 67 1.11 -0.35 -0.99
N TRP A 68 1.26 -1.60 -1.41
CA TRP A 68 2.31 -2.02 -2.33
C TRP A 68 2.22 -1.29 -3.67
N PRO A 69 3.35 -1.08 -4.37
CA PRO A 69 4.72 -1.30 -3.91
C PRO A 69 5.27 -0.15 -3.05
N GLY A 70 4.58 1.00 -2.96
CA GLY A 70 5.09 2.19 -2.27
C GLY A 70 5.49 1.94 -0.81
N THR A 71 4.71 1.13 -0.07
CA THR A 71 5.02 0.76 1.31
C THR A 71 6.33 -0.01 1.48
N PHE A 72 6.87 -0.65 0.45
CA PHE A 72 8.18 -1.32 0.50
C PHE A 72 9.31 -0.29 0.62
N PHE A 73 9.17 0.84 -0.08
CA PHE A 73 10.15 1.91 -0.17
C PHE A 73 9.92 3.04 0.86
N TRP A 74 9.17 2.78 1.93
CA TRP A 74 8.73 3.85 2.82
C TRP A 74 9.90 4.63 3.45
N ARG A 75 11.04 3.98 3.71
CA ARG A 75 12.23 4.64 4.28
C ARG A 75 12.85 5.60 3.28
N GLU A 76 13.04 5.13 2.05
CA GLU A 76 13.56 5.92 0.93
C GLU A 76 12.65 7.12 0.66
N LEU A 77 11.34 6.91 0.71
CA LEU A 77 10.36 7.97 0.49
C LEU A 77 10.33 8.99 1.63
N VAL A 78 10.39 8.54 2.89
CA VAL A 78 10.44 9.44 4.06
C VAL A 78 11.73 10.26 4.06
N ALA A 79 12.86 9.66 3.68
CA ALA A 79 14.13 10.36 3.56
C ALA A 79 14.13 11.38 2.40
N ALA A 80 13.54 11.02 1.25
CA ALA A 80 13.49 11.89 0.07
C ALA A 80 12.46 13.03 0.17
N HIS A 81 11.47 12.90 1.06
CA HIS A 81 10.39 13.87 1.25
C HIS A 81 10.25 14.26 2.73
N PRO A 82 11.13 15.13 3.25
CA PRO A 82 11.17 15.50 4.67
C PRO A 82 9.92 16.25 5.15
N ASP A 83 9.15 16.86 4.24
CA ASP A 83 7.91 17.57 4.58
C ASP A 83 6.66 16.70 4.40
N ALA A 84 6.80 15.50 3.82
CA ALA A 84 5.66 14.62 3.62
C ALA A 84 5.14 14.09 4.95
N LYS A 85 3.81 14.05 5.06
CA LYS A 85 3.09 13.39 6.14
C LYS A 85 3.06 11.89 5.89
N VAL A 86 3.21 11.11 6.95
CA VAL A 86 3.24 9.65 6.89
C VAL A 86 2.00 9.08 7.56
N ILE A 87 1.32 8.16 6.88
CA ILE A 87 0.14 7.47 7.41
C ILE A 87 0.45 5.98 7.49
N LEU A 88 0.47 5.44 8.70
CA LEU A 88 0.56 4.01 8.96
C LEU A 88 -0.85 3.46 9.16
N THR A 89 -1.38 2.79 8.13
CA THR A 89 -2.65 2.08 8.29
C THR A 89 -2.44 0.77 9.03
N VAL A 90 -3.17 0.58 10.11
CA VAL A 90 -3.03 -0.59 11.00
C VAL A 90 -4.29 -1.45 11.00
N ARG A 91 -4.13 -2.69 11.45
CA ARG A 91 -5.20 -3.68 11.62
C ARG A 91 -4.72 -4.71 12.64
N ASP A 92 -5.67 -5.38 13.30
CA ASP A 92 -5.37 -6.59 14.07
C ASP A 92 -4.52 -7.58 13.21
N PRO A 93 -3.34 -8.03 13.68
CA PRO A 93 -2.43 -8.83 12.86
C PRO A 93 -3.03 -10.15 12.38
N GLY A 94 -3.81 -10.83 13.23
CA GLY A 94 -4.48 -12.08 12.88
C GLY A 94 -5.50 -11.88 11.75
N LYS A 95 -6.38 -10.90 11.90
CA LYS A 95 -7.38 -10.52 10.88
C LYS A 95 -6.74 -9.97 9.61
N TRP A 96 -5.60 -9.29 9.72
CA TRP A 96 -4.82 -8.86 8.56
C TRP A 96 -4.31 -10.08 7.79
N TYR A 97 -3.66 -11.03 8.46
CA TYR A 97 -3.13 -12.23 7.83
C TYR A 97 -4.22 -13.02 7.11
N GLU A 98 -5.34 -13.28 7.79
CA GLU A 98 -6.49 -13.97 7.19
C GLU A 98 -7.00 -13.24 5.94
N SER A 99 -7.10 -11.91 6.01
CA SER A 99 -7.53 -11.12 4.86
C SER A 99 -6.51 -11.19 3.71
N ALA A 100 -5.22 -11.06 3.99
CA ALA A 100 -4.17 -11.11 2.99
C ALA A 100 -4.05 -12.49 2.33
N CYS A 101 -4.09 -13.55 3.13
CA CYS A 101 -4.08 -14.93 2.66
C CYS A 101 -5.28 -15.24 1.76
N ASN A 102 -6.49 -14.85 2.17
CA ASN A 102 -7.73 -15.13 1.43
C ASN A 102 -8.00 -14.20 0.24
N THR A 103 -7.12 -13.20 -0.01
CA THR A 103 -7.30 -12.23 -1.11
C THR A 103 -6.05 -12.12 -1.97
N ILE A 104 -5.14 -11.21 -1.64
CA ILE A 104 -3.98 -10.87 -2.47
C ILE A 104 -3.03 -12.06 -2.67
N PHE A 105 -2.91 -12.94 -1.67
CA PHE A 105 -2.10 -14.15 -1.83
C PHE A 105 -2.76 -15.15 -2.78
N GLN A 106 -4.05 -15.47 -2.61
CA GLN A 106 -4.77 -16.31 -3.57
C GLN A 106 -4.72 -15.75 -4.99
N ALA A 107 -4.87 -14.43 -5.15
CA ALA A 107 -4.77 -13.78 -6.45
C ALA A 107 -3.39 -13.95 -7.10
N ALA A 108 -2.32 -13.86 -6.31
CA ALA A 108 -0.97 -14.08 -6.80
C ALA A 108 -0.71 -15.54 -7.20
N GLN A 109 -1.30 -16.51 -6.49
CA GLN A 109 -1.17 -17.93 -6.84
C GLN A 109 -1.90 -18.32 -8.13
N HIS A 110 -2.92 -17.55 -8.52
CA HIS A 110 -3.76 -17.82 -9.69
C HIS A 110 -3.69 -16.71 -10.73
N ALA A 111 -2.52 -16.07 -10.85
CA ALA A 111 -2.33 -15.02 -11.85
C ALA A 111 -2.53 -15.57 -13.27
N PRO A 112 -3.24 -14.85 -14.16
CA PRO A 112 -3.43 -15.28 -15.54
C PRO A 112 -2.11 -15.25 -16.32
N ALA A 113 -2.08 -15.85 -17.52
CA ALA A 113 -0.97 -15.67 -18.45
C ALA A 113 -0.92 -14.22 -18.97
N GLY A 114 0.26 -13.71 -19.33
CA GLY A 114 0.44 -12.38 -19.91
C GLY A 114 0.62 -11.24 -18.91
N VAL A 115 0.74 -11.54 -17.60
CA VAL A 115 1.04 -10.56 -16.54
C VAL A 115 2.38 -10.85 -15.83
N GLU A 116 3.33 -11.42 -16.56
CA GLU A 116 4.61 -11.90 -16.01
C GLU A 116 5.42 -10.79 -15.35
N VAL A 117 5.36 -9.55 -15.88
CA VAL A 117 6.05 -8.39 -15.31
C VAL A 117 5.47 -8.00 -13.94
N GLN A 118 4.16 -7.97 -13.81
CA GLN A 118 3.46 -7.66 -12.58
C GLN A 118 3.69 -8.77 -11.54
N VAL A 119 3.66 -10.04 -11.96
CA VAL A 119 4.00 -11.18 -11.11
C VAL A 119 5.45 -11.08 -10.63
N GLY A 120 6.40 -10.77 -11.52
CA GLY A 120 7.81 -10.56 -11.16
C GLY A 120 7.99 -9.45 -10.12
N MET A 121 7.33 -8.31 -10.30
CA MET A 121 7.36 -7.19 -9.37
C MET A 121 6.79 -7.57 -7.99
N THR A 122 5.60 -8.19 -7.96
CA THR A 122 4.97 -8.58 -6.68
C THR A 122 5.75 -9.68 -5.98
N HIS A 123 6.33 -10.64 -6.71
CA HIS A 123 7.23 -11.64 -6.15
C HIS A 123 8.46 -10.97 -5.54
N ARG A 124 9.13 -10.09 -6.29
CA ARG A 124 10.35 -9.42 -5.83
C ARG A 124 10.13 -8.55 -4.59
N ILE A 125 9.04 -7.79 -4.55
CA ILE A 125 8.78 -6.79 -3.51
C ILE A 125 8.03 -7.39 -2.31
N VAL A 126 6.95 -8.12 -2.58
CA VAL A 126 6.03 -8.59 -1.54
C VAL A 126 6.50 -9.95 -1.05
N TRP A 127 6.42 -10.97 -1.90
CA TRP A 127 6.52 -12.36 -1.45
C TRP A 127 7.95 -12.77 -1.05
N GLU A 128 8.93 -12.46 -1.88
CA GLU A 128 10.34 -12.72 -1.61
C GLU A 128 10.96 -11.56 -0.81
N GLY A 129 10.78 -10.32 -1.26
CA GLY A 129 11.45 -9.17 -0.66
C GLY A 129 11.02 -8.83 0.77
N THR A 130 9.72 -8.91 1.06
CA THR A 130 9.20 -8.59 2.40
C THR A 130 9.07 -9.84 3.26
N PHE A 131 8.50 -10.92 2.71
CA PHE A 131 8.19 -12.12 3.48
C PHE A 131 9.23 -13.23 3.35
N GLY A 132 10.28 -13.07 2.53
CA GLY A 132 11.34 -14.08 2.36
C GLY A 132 10.83 -15.42 1.85
N GLY A 133 9.80 -15.42 1.00
CA GLY A 133 9.17 -16.62 0.45
C GLY A 133 8.30 -17.40 1.45
N ARG A 134 8.14 -16.91 2.69
CA ARG A 134 7.48 -17.63 3.80
C ARG A 134 6.15 -17.02 4.19
N PHE A 135 5.43 -16.40 3.26
CA PHE A 135 4.14 -15.77 3.58
C PHE A 135 3.09 -16.77 4.11
N THR A 136 3.12 -18.05 3.71
CA THR A 136 2.17 -19.07 4.20
C THR A 136 2.43 -19.55 5.63
N ASP A 137 3.60 -19.25 6.18
CA ASP A 137 3.85 -19.38 7.62
C ASP A 137 3.21 -18.19 8.33
N ARG A 138 2.04 -18.46 8.94
CA ARG A 138 1.21 -17.45 9.60
C ARG A 138 1.98 -16.66 10.66
N ASP A 139 2.76 -17.34 11.50
CA ASP A 139 3.47 -16.70 12.61
C ASP A 139 4.63 -15.86 12.08
N HIS A 140 5.29 -16.31 11.01
CA HIS A 140 6.28 -15.50 10.30
C HIS A 140 5.66 -14.26 9.65
N ALA A 141 4.56 -14.40 8.91
CA ALA A 141 3.92 -13.28 8.23
C ALA A 141 3.39 -12.21 9.21
N ILE A 142 2.79 -12.65 10.33
CA ILE A 142 2.35 -11.75 11.42
C ILE A 142 3.53 -11.01 12.03
N ARG A 143 4.62 -11.73 12.34
CA ARG A 143 5.82 -11.12 12.90
C ARG A 143 6.40 -10.04 11.98
N VAL A 144 6.51 -10.31 10.69
CA VAL A 144 6.99 -9.33 9.70
C VAL A 144 6.08 -8.09 9.65
N PHE A 145 4.77 -8.27 9.71
CA PHE A 145 3.81 -7.15 9.77
C PHE A 145 3.96 -6.30 11.05
N GLU A 146 4.09 -6.95 12.20
CA GLU A 146 4.28 -6.26 13.49
C GLU A 146 5.63 -5.53 13.55
N GLU A 147 6.71 -6.18 13.09
CA GLU A 147 8.05 -5.60 13.01
C GLU A 147 8.08 -4.39 12.05
N HIS A 148 7.40 -4.47 10.92
CA HIS A 148 7.25 -3.34 9.99
C HIS A 148 6.54 -2.17 10.66
N ASN A 149 5.39 -2.39 11.29
CA ASN A 149 4.65 -1.34 11.99
C ASN A 149 5.48 -0.73 13.13
N ALA A 150 6.20 -1.55 13.90
CA ALA A 150 7.10 -1.08 14.94
C ALA A 150 8.26 -0.25 14.38
N ALA A 151 8.80 -0.63 13.22
CA ALA A 151 9.86 0.12 12.57
C ALA A 151 9.38 1.50 12.09
N VAL A 152 8.19 1.58 11.48
CA VAL A 152 7.60 2.86 11.06
C VAL A 152 7.40 3.77 12.27
N ARG A 153 6.83 3.27 13.38
CA ARG A 153 6.65 4.05 14.62
C ARG A 153 7.95 4.55 15.22
N ARG A 154 9.03 3.76 15.12
CA ARG A 154 10.33 4.09 15.71
C ARG A 154 11.08 5.14 14.89
N GLU A 155 11.00 5.06 13.57
CA GLU A 155 11.89 5.79 12.67
C GLU A 155 11.23 7.05 12.06
N VAL A 156 9.90 7.12 12.02
CA VAL A 156 9.19 8.32 11.56
C VAL A 156 8.93 9.27 12.73
N PRO A 157 9.27 10.57 12.61
CA PRO A 157 8.95 11.56 13.63
C PRO A 157 7.45 11.59 13.97
N ALA A 158 7.12 11.61 15.26
CA ALA A 158 5.74 11.48 15.74
C ALA A 158 4.82 12.63 15.27
N ASP A 159 5.35 13.83 15.08
CA ASP A 159 4.64 15.00 14.54
C ASP A 159 4.28 14.85 13.05
N ARG A 160 4.92 13.89 12.36
CA ARG A 160 4.69 13.57 10.95
C ARG A 160 4.03 12.21 10.74
N LEU A 161 3.65 11.51 11.80
CA LEU A 161 3.07 10.17 11.73
C LEU A 161 1.64 10.16 12.23
N LEU A 162 0.72 9.68 11.39
CA LEU A 162 -0.61 9.26 11.80
C LEU A 162 -0.71 7.74 11.75
N GLU A 163 -1.01 7.13 12.89
CA GLU A 163 -1.52 5.77 12.94
C GLU A 163 -3.04 5.79 12.71
N PHE A 164 -3.52 5.01 11.75
CA PHE A 164 -4.89 5.15 11.24
C PHE A 164 -5.56 3.79 11.02
N GLU A 165 -6.74 3.59 11.58
CA GLU A 165 -7.67 2.57 11.11
C GLU A 165 -8.74 3.22 10.23
N VAL A 166 -9.07 2.62 9.08
CA VAL A 166 -10.10 3.18 8.18
C VAL A 166 -11.48 3.35 8.81
N LYS A 167 -11.73 2.72 9.97
CA LYS A 167 -12.96 2.89 10.75
C LYS A 167 -13.00 4.24 11.48
N ASP A 168 -11.85 4.89 11.68
CA ASP A 168 -11.72 6.18 12.37
C ASP A 168 -12.28 7.33 11.51
N GLY A 169 -12.37 7.12 10.19
CA GLY A 169 -13.08 8.01 9.27
C GLY A 169 -12.34 9.31 9.00
N TRP A 170 -13.10 10.38 8.69
CA TRP A 170 -12.53 11.64 8.23
C TRP A 170 -11.81 12.44 9.32
N ALA A 171 -12.34 12.47 10.54
CA ALA A 171 -11.91 13.44 11.55
C ALA A 171 -10.40 13.41 11.81
N PRO A 172 -9.78 12.28 12.22
CA PRO A 172 -8.34 12.27 12.48
C PRO A 172 -7.51 12.42 11.21
N LEU A 173 -8.00 11.94 10.05
CA LEU A 173 -7.30 12.08 8.78
C LEU A 173 -7.22 13.55 8.34
N CYS A 174 -8.35 14.26 8.37
CA CYS A 174 -8.45 15.67 7.98
C CYS A 174 -7.70 16.59 8.94
N GLU A 175 -7.80 16.35 10.25
CA GLU A 175 -7.04 17.06 11.27
C GLU A 175 -5.53 16.90 11.02
N PHE A 176 -5.07 15.66 10.88
CA PHE A 176 -3.66 15.39 10.62
C PHE A 176 -3.19 16.00 9.31
N LEU A 177 -3.99 15.99 8.25
CA LEU A 177 -3.64 16.56 6.95
C LEU A 177 -3.77 18.08 6.90
N GLY A 178 -4.50 18.71 7.83
CA GLY A 178 -4.70 20.16 7.89
C GLY A 178 -5.71 20.66 6.85
N VAL A 179 -6.74 19.86 6.57
CA VAL A 179 -7.79 20.15 5.58
C VAL A 179 -9.19 20.03 6.18
N PRO A 180 -10.21 20.70 5.62
CA PRO A 180 -11.58 20.56 6.10
C PRO A 180 -12.14 19.14 5.93
N VAL A 181 -13.03 18.74 6.84
CA VAL A 181 -13.80 17.49 6.73
C VAL A 181 -14.82 17.61 5.58
N PRO A 182 -14.83 16.68 4.60
CA PRO A 182 -15.83 16.67 3.54
C PRO A 182 -17.24 16.40 4.08
N GLY A 183 -18.26 16.87 3.36
CA GLY A 183 -19.67 16.55 3.66
C GLY A 183 -20.14 15.16 3.24
N THR A 184 -19.22 14.29 2.79
CA THR A 184 -19.50 12.93 2.30
C THR A 184 -19.11 11.88 3.33
N ASP A 185 -19.66 10.68 3.22
CA ASP A 185 -19.22 9.55 4.05
C ASP A 185 -17.79 9.12 3.70
N PHE A 186 -17.07 8.59 4.70
CA PHE A 186 -15.72 8.08 4.48
C PHE A 186 -15.75 6.88 3.50
N PRO A 187 -14.87 6.83 2.50
CA PRO A 187 -14.89 5.76 1.50
C PRO A 187 -14.75 4.36 2.10
N ARG A 188 -15.67 3.46 1.75
CA ARG A 188 -15.63 2.03 2.11
C ARG A 188 -15.57 1.17 0.86
N THR A 189 -14.36 0.94 0.35
CA THR A 189 -14.16 0.40 -1.01
C THR A 189 -13.50 -0.97 -1.06
N ASN A 190 -13.24 -1.66 0.07
CA ASN A 190 -12.39 -2.85 0.06
C ASN A 190 -12.72 -3.92 1.12
N ASP A 191 -13.98 -4.35 1.21
CA ASP A 191 -14.23 -5.66 1.81
C ASP A 191 -13.71 -6.79 0.89
N SER A 192 -13.55 -7.99 1.45
CA SER A 192 -12.96 -9.12 0.71
C SER A 192 -13.83 -9.56 -0.47
N ALA A 193 -15.15 -9.36 -0.42
CA ALA A 193 -16.06 -9.74 -1.49
C ALA A 193 -15.88 -8.82 -2.71
N ALA A 194 -15.86 -7.51 -2.49
CA ALA A 194 -15.62 -6.52 -3.53
C ALA A 194 -14.23 -6.67 -4.20
N PHE A 195 -13.23 -7.15 -3.45
CA PHE A 195 -11.92 -7.48 -4.03
C PHE A 195 -12.00 -8.67 -5.00
N GLN A 196 -12.65 -9.76 -4.59
CA GLN A 196 -12.79 -10.96 -5.44
C GLN A 196 -13.59 -10.66 -6.71
N GLU A 197 -14.66 -9.86 -6.60
CA GLU A 197 -15.44 -9.42 -7.75
C GLU A 197 -14.57 -8.67 -8.77
N ARG A 198 -13.76 -7.70 -8.34
CA ARG A 198 -12.85 -6.96 -9.25
C ARG A 198 -11.85 -7.83 -9.98
N LEU A 199 -11.36 -8.88 -9.33
CA LEU A 199 -10.45 -9.83 -9.99
C LEU A 199 -11.18 -10.75 -10.96
N SER A 200 -12.39 -11.19 -10.61
CA SER A 200 -13.21 -12.07 -11.46
C SER A 200 -13.66 -11.41 -12.76
N VAL A 201 -13.92 -10.09 -12.75
CA VAL A 201 -14.28 -9.32 -13.96
C VAL A 201 -13.10 -9.22 -14.92
N ARG A 202 -11.86 -9.25 -14.41
CA ARG A 202 -10.62 -9.16 -15.21
C ARG A 202 -10.16 -10.49 -15.79
N THR A 203 -10.75 -11.61 -15.36
CA THR A 203 -10.46 -12.97 -15.86
C THR A 203 -11.45 -13.45 -16.92
N ARG A 204 -12.44 -12.62 -17.29
CA ARG A 204 -13.36 -12.84 -18.42
C ARG A 204 -12.93 -12.02 -19.63
#